data_AF-A0A523YB09-F1
#
_entry.id   AF-A0A523YB09-F1
#
_cell.length_a   1.000
_cell.length_b   1.000
_cell.length_c   1.000
_cell.angle_alpha   90.00
_cell.angle_beta   90.00
_cell.angle_gamma   90.00
#
_symmetry.space_group_name_H-M   'P 1'
#
loop_
_entity.id
_entity.type
_entity.pdbx_description
1 polymer ?
#
loop_
_entity_poly.entity_id
_entity_poly.type
_entity_poly.pdbx_seq_one_letter_code
_entity_poly.pdbx_strand_id
1 'polypeptide(L)'
;MKKSFKLFIDSLDILDDLTDEQAGQLFKAIRAYEADGVETLGGLLRAVFNPFKTNSDRAKIAYKNVVERNKANGLKGGRPKTQDNPVGLLITQDNPKKADKDKDKDKDKIREVVEHLNLICGTKYKITTEATIASISGRLSDGYSVDDFKTVHKIKFDEWNGTDMSKHLTPSTLYRPSNFEKYLNQQQAEQEQVGGVTW
;
A
#
# COMPACT_ATOMS: atom_id res chain seq x y z
N MET A 1 21.59 18.63 -11.79
CA MET A 1 21.82 19.87 -11.02
C MET A 1 20.65 20.83 -11.19
N LYS A 2 20.30 21.60 -10.16
CA LYS A 2 19.34 22.70 -10.32
C LYS A 2 19.93 23.74 -11.28
N LYS A 3 19.12 24.22 -12.24
CA LYS A 3 19.55 25.26 -13.20
C LYS A 3 19.49 26.67 -12.62
N SER A 4 18.77 26.84 -11.52
CA SER A 4 18.58 28.12 -10.83
C SER A 4 18.40 27.90 -9.33
N PHE A 5 18.73 28.92 -8.54
CA PHE A 5 18.37 29.04 -7.13
C PHE A 5 17.34 30.17 -6.98
N LYS A 6 16.51 30.10 -5.95
CA LYS A 6 15.43 31.07 -5.72
C LYS A 6 15.78 31.89 -4.48
N LEU A 7 15.61 33.21 -4.58
CA LEU A 7 15.61 34.11 -3.44
C LEU A 7 14.15 34.46 -3.12
N PHE A 8 13.84 34.54 -1.83
CA PHE A 8 12.51 34.85 -1.35
C PHE A 8 12.44 36.34 -1.05
N ILE A 9 11.40 37.00 -1.56
CA ILE A 9 11.22 38.45 -1.43
C ILE A 9 11.18 38.85 0.04
N ASP A 10 10.50 38.06 0.87
CA ASP A 10 10.36 38.25 2.32
C ASP A 10 11.69 38.28 3.09
N SER A 11 12.80 37.88 2.47
CA SER A 11 14.14 37.92 3.06
C SER A 11 15.05 39.00 2.46
N LEU A 12 14.59 39.73 1.44
CA LEU A 12 15.41 40.71 0.73
C LEU A 12 15.55 42.04 1.46
N ASP A 13 14.61 42.40 2.33
CA ASP A 13 14.65 43.66 3.10
C ASP A 13 15.93 43.79 3.93
N ILE A 14 16.56 42.66 4.29
CA ILE A 14 17.83 42.64 5.04
C ILE A 14 19.00 43.20 4.21
N LEU A 15 18.89 43.19 2.88
CA LEU A 15 19.92 43.70 1.97
C LEU A 15 20.05 45.23 2.03
N ASP A 16 19.00 45.95 2.40
CA ASP A 16 19.03 47.42 2.50
C ASP A 16 19.91 47.89 3.67
N ASP A 17 20.08 47.06 4.68
CA ASP A 17 20.88 47.33 5.88
C ASP A 17 22.34 46.83 5.77
N LEU A 18 22.69 46.15 4.67
CA LEU A 18 24.01 45.53 4.44
C LEU A 18 24.87 46.42 3.53
N THR A 19 26.18 46.46 3.79
CA THR A 19 27.12 47.04 2.81
C THR A 19 27.23 46.14 1.59
N ASP A 20 27.63 46.69 0.43
CA ASP A 20 27.85 45.91 -0.80
C ASP A 20 28.82 44.73 -0.60
N GLU A 21 29.85 44.92 0.24
CA GLU A 21 30.78 43.86 0.61
C GLU A 21 30.10 42.72 1.39
N GLN A 22 29.26 43.09 2.37
CA GLN A 22 28.51 42.12 3.19
C GLN A 22 27.42 41.42 2.39
N ALA A 23 26.70 42.14 1.54
CA ALA A 23 25.72 41.59 0.61
C ALA A 23 26.39 40.62 -0.38
N GLY A 24 27.58 40.95 -0.87
CA GLY A 24 28.39 40.07 -1.71
C GLY A 24 28.84 38.79 -1.00
N GLN A 25 29.23 38.87 0.28
CA GLN A 25 29.55 37.70 1.10
C GLN A 25 28.33 36.82 1.35
N LEU A 26 27.19 37.43 1.69
CA LEU A 26 25.92 36.74 1.89
C LEU A 26 25.47 36.01 0.61
N PHE A 27 25.55 36.66 -0.54
CA PHE A 27 25.17 36.07 -1.82
C PHE A 27 26.05 34.88 -2.21
N LYS A 28 27.37 34.98 -1.99
CA LYS A 28 28.31 33.86 -2.18
C LYS A 28 27.96 32.68 -1.28
N ALA A 29 27.58 32.94 -0.03
CA ALA A 29 27.17 31.91 0.91
C ALA A 29 25.84 31.24 0.51
N ILE A 30 24.85 32.00 0.06
CA ILE A 30 23.59 31.45 -0.47
C ILE A 30 23.86 30.55 -1.68
N ARG A 31 24.70 30.99 -2.61
CA ARG A 31 25.11 30.18 -3.76
C ARG A 31 25.81 28.88 -3.31
N ALA A 32 26.74 28.96 -2.38
CA ALA A 32 27.49 27.80 -1.88
C ALA A 32 26.55 26.80 -1.17
N TYR A 33 25.61 27.29 -0.38
CA TYR A 33 24.61 26.45 0.28
C TYR A 33 23.72 25.69 -0.71
N GLU A 34 23.34 26.32 -1.82
CA GLU A 34 22.48 25.70 -2.82
C GLU A 34 23.20 24.83 -3.85
N ALA A 35 24.51 25.03 -4.03
CA ALA A 35 25.34 24.19 -4.88
C ALA A 35 25.86 22.96 -4.11
N ASP A 36 26.54 23.20 -2.98
CA ASP A 36 27.42 22.20 -2.34
C ASP A 36 27.04 21.94 -0.86
N GLY A 37 26.11 22.72 -0.29
CA GLY A 37 25.66 22.56 1.10
C GLY A 37 26.67 23.01 2.16
N VAL A 38 27.75 23.65 1.75
CA VAL A 38 28.82 24.16 2.63
C VAL A 38 28.55 25.63 2.94
N GLU A 39 28.59 25.96 4.24
CA GLU A 39 28.31 27.30 4.75
C GLU A 39 29.59 27.85 5.41
N THR A 40 30.19 28.89 4.83
CA THR A 40 31.37 29.57 5.37
C THR A 40 31.02 31.03 5.69
N LEU A 41 30.21 31.24 6.72
CA LEU A 41 29.91 32.56 7.26
C LEU A 41 30.25 32.62 8.76
N GLY A 42 30.98 33.66 9.15
CA GLY A 42 31.32 33.94 10.54
C GLY A 42 30.46 35.08 11.12
N GLY A 43 30.24 35.06 12.44
CA GLY A 43 29.66 36.19 13.18
C GLY A 43 28.22 36.55 12.78
N LEU A 44 27.94 37.86 12.73
CA LEU A 44 26.60 38.44 12.48
C LEU A 44 25.99 37.99 11.14
N LEU A 45 26.81 37.79 10.11
CA LEU A 45 26.34 37.37 8.79
C LEU A 45 25.73 35.96 8.80
N ARG A 46 26.15 35.09 9.72
CA ARG A 46 25.52 33.79 9.91
C ARG A 46 24.10 33.91 10.45
N ALA A 47 23.87 34.86 11.37
CA ALA A 47 22.53 35.12 11.89
C ALA A 47 21.61 35.67 10.79
N VAL A 48 22.14 36.56 9.95
CA VAL A 48 21.46 37.11 8.77
C VAL A 48 21.17 36.05 7.71
N PHE A 49 22.00 35.00 7.62
CA PHE A 49 21.80 33.91 6.66
C PHE A 49 20.70 32.90 7.07
N ASN A 50 20.39 32.77 8.37
CA ASN A 50 19.43 31.78 8.87
C ASN A 50 18.03 31.85 8.24
N PRO A 51 17.42 33.03 8.02
CA PRO A 51 16.14 33.14 7.32
C PRO A 51 16.20 32.58 5.88
N PHE A 52 17.26 32.89 5.13
CA PHE A 52 17.47 32.38 3.78
C PHE A 52 17.62 30.86 3.77
N LYS A 53 18.42 30.32 4.71
CA LYS A 53 18.60 28.88 4.90
C LYS A 53 17.26 28.18 5.17
N THR A 54 16.49 28.72 6.10
CA THR A 54 15.18 28.16 6.51
C THR A 54 14.21 28.14 5.33
N ASN A 55 14.17 29.21 4.53
CA ASN A 55 13.30 29.29 3.36
C ASN A 55 13.72 28.31 2.25
N SER A 56 15.03 28.21 1.97
CA SER A 56 15.59 27.21 1.05
C SER A 56 15.26 25.78 1.48
N ASP A 57 15.38 25.47 2.77
CA ASP A 57 15.09 24.15 3.31
C ASP A 57 13.60 23.81 3.23
N ARG A 58 12.72 24.75 3.60
CA ARG A 58 11.27 24.61 3.42
C ARG A 58 10.90 24.31 1.97
N ALA A 59 11.51 25.00 1.01
CA ALA A 59 11.26 24.74 -0.40
C ALA A 59 11.80 23.38 -0.87
N LYS A 60 12.96 22.95 -0.38
CA LYS A 60 13.49 21.59 -0.63
C LYS A 60 12.55 20.52 -0.08
N ILE A 61 12.05 20.69 1.14
CA ILE A 61 11.10 19.77 1.78
C ILE A 61 9.80 19.72 0.98
N ALA A 62 9.22 20.87 0.65
CA ALA A 62 7.99 20.93 -0.14
C ALA A 62 8.15 20.23 -1.50
N TYR A 63 9.26 20.47 -2.20
CA TYR A 63 9.56 19.79 -3.47
C TYR A 63 9.68 18.27 -3.29
N LYS A 64 10.43 17.80 -2.29
CA LYS A 64 10.55 16.36 -1.98
C LYS A 64 9.19 15.74 -1.70
N ASN A 65 8.34 16.39 -0.91
CA ASN A 65 6.98 15.92 -0.60
C ASN A 65 6.12 15.81 -1.86
N VAL A 66 6.20 16.79 -2.77
CA VAL A 66 5.49 16.73 -4.06
C VAL A 66 6.03 15.59 -4.91
N VAL A 67 7.35 15.39 -5.00
CA VAL A 67 7.95 14.29 -5.76
C VAL A 67 7.52 12.94 -5.20
N GLU A 68 7.60 12.72 -3.88
CA GLU A 68 7.17 11.47 -3.24
C GLU A 68 5.68 11.20 -3.47
N ARG A 69 4.83 12.22 -3.30
CA ARG A 69 3.39 12.11 -3.59
C ARG A 69 3.15 11.75 -5.07
N ASN A 70 3.83 12.42 -5.99
CA ASN A 70 3.67 12.17 -7.43
C ASN A 70 4.21 10.79 -7.83
N LYS A 71 5.31 10.34 -7.22
CA LYS A 71 5.87 8.99 -7.38
C LYS A 71 4.88 7.93 -6.91
N ALA A 72 4.31 8.10 -5.71
CA ALA A 72 3.28 7.21 -5.17
C ALA A 72 2.01 7.19 -6.04
N ASN A 73 1.55 8.35 -6.53
CA ASN A 73 0.41 8.44 -7.44
C ASN A 73 0.71 7.82 -8.81
N GLY A 74 1.94 7.95 -9.31
CA GLY A 74 2.41 7.32 -10.53
C GLY A 74 2.39 5.80 -10.44
N LEU A 75 2.88 5.23 -9.33
CA LEU A 75 2.81 3.78 -9.05
C LEU A 75 1.36 3.26 -9.01
N LYS A 76 0.41 4.09 -8.55
CA LYS A 76 -1.02 3.74 -8.50
C LYS A 76 -1.76 3.94 -9.84
N GLY A 77 -1.02 4.19 -10.93
CA GLY A 77 -1.55 4.38 -12.28
C GLY A 77 -2.06 5.79 -12.52
N GLY A 78 -1.15 6.77 -12.49
CA GLY A 78 -1.39 8.22 -12.37
C GLY A 78 -2.52 8.89 -13.19
N ARG A 79 -2.70 10.19 -12.87
CA ARG A 79 -3.83 11.10 -13.13
C ARG A 79 -5.01 10.90 -12.15
N PRO A 80 -5.25 11.87 -11.24
CA PRO A 80 -6.45 11.90 -10.40
C PRO A 80 -7.71 11.89 -11.26
N LYS A 81 -8.78 11.23 -10.79
CA LYS A 81 -10.11 11.38 -11.38
C LYS A 81 -10.66 12.75 -10.98
N THR A 82 -10.40 13.79 -11.76
CA THR A 82 -11.20 15.02 -11.69
C THR A 82 -12.55 14.78 -12.39
N GLN A 83 -13.64 15.25 -11.80
CA GLN A 83 -15.00 15.07 -12.33
C GLN A 83 -15.26 15.84 -13.63
N ASP A 84 -14.51 16.92 -13.89
CA ASP A 84 -14.61 17.69 -15.13
C ASP A 84 -13.29 17.65 -15.90
N ASN A 85 -13.22 16.80 -16.91
CA ASN A 85 -12.25 17.00 -18.00
C ASN A 85 -13.01 17.65 -19.16
N PRO A 86 -12.55 18.78 -19.71
CA PRO A 86 -13.04 19.23 -21.01
C PRO A 86 -12.74 18.13 -22.03
N VAL A 87 -13.74 17.80 -22.84
CA VAL A 87 -13.68 16.75 -23.86
C VAL A 87 -12.81 17.25 -25.02
N GLY A 88 -11.49 17.22 -24.82
CA GLY A 88 -10.52 17.45 -25.88
C GLY A 88 -10.53 16.31 -26.89
N LEU A 89 -10.39 16.67 -28.17
CA LEU A 89 -10.43 15.85 -29.38
C LEU A 89 -9.96 14.39 -29.21
N LEU A 90 -10.90 13.44 -29.33
CA LEU A 90 -10.77 11.99 -29.15
C LEU A 90 -10.05 11.25 -30.31
N ILE A 91 -8.96 11.78 -30.88
CA ILE A 91 -8.45 11.21 -32.16
C ILE A 91 -7.02 10.63 -32.09
N THR A 92 -6.27 10.69 -30.99
CA THR A 92 -4.87 10.19 -31.06
C THR A 92 -4.24 9.55 -29.83
N GLN A 93 -5.02 9.16 -28.82
CA GLN A 93 -4.46 8.39 -27.71
C GLN A 93 -5.27 7.13 -27.49
N ASP A 94 -4.70 5.99 -27.90
CA ASP A 94 -5.08 4.71 -27.29
C ASP A 94 -4.91 4.86 -25.78
N ASN A 95 -6.03 4.72 -25.08
CA ASN A 95 -6.08 4.83 -23.65
C ASN A 95 -5.06 3.83 -23.08
N PRO A 96 -4.07 4.24 -22.26
CA PRO A 96 -3.08 3.32 -21.75
C PRO A 96 -3.79 2.18 -21.01
N LYS A 97 -3.50 0.93 -21.41
CA LYS A 97 -3.98 -0.26 -20.71
C LYS A 97 -3.60 -0.10 -19.23
N LYS A 98 -4.63 -0.18 -18.37
CA LYS A 98 -4.50 -0.02 -16.92
C LYS A 98 -3.30 -0.83 -16.41
N ALA A 99 -2.49 -0.21 -15.54
CA ALA A 99 -1.62 -0.96 -14.67
C ALA A 99 -2.50 -1.91 -13.84
N ASP A 100 -2.15 -3.18 -13.90
CA ASP A 100 -2.79 -4.27 -13.18
C ASP A 100 -2.68 -3.98 -11.68
N LYS A 101 -3.79 -3.54 -11.07
CA LYS A 101 -3.87 -3.37 -9.62
C LYS A 101 -3.80 -4.77 -9.02
N ASP A 102 -3.26 -4.89 -7.81
CA ASP A 102 -3.17 -6.08 -6.92
C ASP A 102 -4.36 -7.08 -6.88
N LYS A 103 -5.47 -6.80 -7.56
CA LYS A 103 -6.55 -7.75 -7.85
C LYS A 103 -6.05 -9.07 -8.45
N ASP A 104 -4.98 -9.09 -9.24
CA ASP A 104 -4.53 -10.36 -9.84
C ASP A 104 -3.84 -11.27 -8.81
N LYS A 105 -3.09 -10.73 -7.84
CA LYS A 105 -2.57 -11.52 -6.71
C LYS A 105 -3.70 -12.06 -5.83
N ASP A 106 -4.74 -11.28 -5.59
CA ASP A 106 -5.89 -11.73 -4.79
C ASP A 106 -6.71 -12.79 -5.54
N LYS A 107 -6.87 -12.66 -6.87
CA LYS A 107 -7.52 -13.70 -7.68
C LYS A 107 -6.76 -15.01 -7.64
N ASP A 108 -5.43 -14.98 -7.70
CA ASP A 108 -4.60 -16.18 -7.65
C ASP A 108 -4.76 -16.91 -6.32
N LYS A 109 -4.74 -16.17 -5.20
CA LYS A 109 -5.01 -16.71 -3.86
C LYS A 109 -6.43 -17.27 -3.74
N ILE A 110 -7.43 -16.54 -4.22
CA ILE A 110 -8.83 -16.98 -4.20
C ILE A 110 -9.00 -18.26 -5.01
N ARG A 111 -8.37 -18.34 -6.18
CA ARG A 111 -8.36 -19.53 -7.03
C ARG A 111 -7.75 -20.72 -6.30
N GLU A 112 -6.59 -20.54 -5.67
CA GLU A 112 -5.93 -21.60 -4.90
C GLU A 112 -6.81 -22.12 -3.74
N VAL A 113 -7.46 -21.21 -3.00
CA VAL A 113 -8.39 -21.60 -1.91
C VAL A 113 -9.57 -22.41 -2.46
N VAL A 114 -10.21 -21.97 -3.55
CA VAL A 114 -11.38 -22.65 -4.13
C VAL A 114 -10.98 -24.01 -4.72
N GLU A 115 -9.84 -24.09 -5.41
CA GLU A 115 -9.32 -25.35 -5.96
C GLU A 115 -9.03 -26.36 -4.83
N HIS A 116 -8.43 -25.92 -3.73
CA HIS A 116 -8.16 -26.78 -2.58
C HIS A 116 -9.45 -27.28 -1.91
N LEU A 117 -10.46 -26.41 -1.75
CA LEU A 117 -11.77 -26.82 -1.21
C LEU A 117 -12.42 -27.88 -2.10
N ASN A 118 -12.42 -27.66 -3.42
CA ASN A 118 -12.97 -28.59 -4.40
C ASN A 118 -12.24 -29.93 -4.40
N LEU A 119 -10.91 -29.91 -4.23
CA LEU A 119 -10.09 -31.11 -4.16
C LEU A 119 -10.43 -31.96 -2.93
N ILE A 120 -10.54 -31.35 -1.75
CA ILE A 120 -10.80 -32.06 -0.49
C ILE A 120 -12.26 -32.53 -0.42
N CYS A 121 -13.22 -31.64 -0.69
CA CYS A 121 -14.65 -31.94 -0.51
C CYS A 121 -15.29 -32.65 -1.72
N GLY A 122 -14.56 -32.83 -2.82
CA GLY A 122 -15.12 -33.35 -4.08
C GLY A 122 -16.14 -32.40 -4.72
N THR A 123 -16.11 -31.12 -4.37
CA THR A 123 -17.07 -30.10 -4.84
C THR A 123 -16.62 -29.45 -6.15
N LYS A 124 -17.50 -28.66 -6.77
CA LYS A 124 -17.24 -27.95 -8.04
C LYS A 124 -17.57 -26.45 -7.95
N TYR A 125 -17.15 -25.80 -6.87
CA TYR A 125 -17.33 -24.36 -6.70
C TYR A 125 -16.57 -23.58 -7.76
N LYS A 126 -17.20 -22.51 -8.26
CA LYS A 126 -16.62 -21.64 -9.30
C LYS A 126 -16.00 -20.40 -8.67
N ILE A 127 -14.83 -20.02 -9.18
CA ILE A 127 -14.14 -18.77 -8.84
C ILE A 127 -14.85 -17.52 -9.36
N THR A 128 -15.92 -17.68 -10.17
CA THR A 128 -16.72 -16.58 -10.72
C THR A 128 -17.90 -16.18 -9.83
N THR A 129 -18.21 -16.97 -8.80
CA THR A 129 -19.35 -16.70 -7.92
C THR A 129 -19.01 -15.60 -6.93
N GLU A 130 -19.72 -14.47 -7.02
CA GLU A 130 -19.45 -13.28 -6.18
C GLU A 130 -19.50 -13.58 -4.68
N ALA A 131 -20.45 -14.40 -4.21
CA ALA A 131 -20.56 -14.74 -2.79
C ALA A 131 -19.32 -15.49 -2.25
N THR A 132 -18.75 -16.40 -3.05
CA THR A 132 -17.53 -17.15 -2.71
C THR A 132 -16.32 -16.21 -2.71
N ILE A 133 -16.19 -15.38 -3.75
CA ILE A 133 -15.12 -14.38 -3.87
C ILE A 133 -15.15 -13.43 -2.67
N ALA A 134 -16.33 -12.88 -2.34
CA ALA A 134 -16.50 -11.92 -1.25
C ALA A 134 -16.15 -12.52 0.13
N SER A 135 -16.52 -13.80 0.34
CA SER A 135 -16.22 -14.48 1.60
C SER A 135 -14.71 -14.69 1.79
N ILE A 136 -14.01 -15.10 0.72
CA ILE A 136 -12.55 -15.32 0.76
C ILE A 136 -11.79 -14.00 0.82
N SER A 137 -12.14 -13.03 -0.03
CA SER A 137 -11.46 -11.73 -0.07
C SER A 137 -11.62 -10.95 1.23
N GLY A 138 -12.77 -11.07 1.90
CA GLY A 138 -13.00 -10.51 3.23
C GLY A 138 -12.00 -11.07 4.25
N ARG A 139 -11.86 -12.40 4.32
CA ARG A 139 -10.90 -13.04 5.23
C ARG A 139 -9.43 -12.72 4.90
N LEU A 140 -9.07 -12.63 3.62
CA LEU A 140 -7.74 -12.18 3.20
C LEU A 140 -7.45 -10.74 3.64
N SER A 141 -8.47 -9.86 3.60
CA SER A 141 -8.36 -8.47 4.05
C SER A 141 -8.25 -8.35 5.57
N ASP A 142 -8.82 -9.32 6.30
CA ASP A 142 -8.72 -9.41 7.77
C ASP A 142 -7.35 -9.93 8.24
N GLY A 143 -6.45 -10.30 7.31
CA GLY A 143 -5.07 -10.70 7.61
C GLY A 143 -4.81 -12.22 7.58
N TYR A 144 -5.79 -13.03 7.23
CA TYR A 144 -5.62 -14.48 7.12
C TYR A 144 -4.86 -14.87 5.85
N SER A 145 -4.04 -15.91 5.94
CA SER A 145 -3.25 -16.48 4.83
C SER A 145 -4.02 -17.56 4.08
N VAL A 146 -3.57 -17.91 2.86
CA VAL A 146 -4.14 -19.04 2.09
C VAL A 146 -4.04 -20.35 2.87
N ASP A 147 -2.97 -20.55 3.62
CA ASP A 147 -2.74 -21.77 4.39
C ASP A 147 -3.70 -21.90 5.59
N ASP A 148 -4.19 -20.79 6.14
CA ASP A 148 -5.25 -20.81 7.15
C ASP A 148 -6.54 -21.39 6.58
N PHE A 149 -6.90 -21.06 5.33
CA PHE A 149 -8.05 -21.67 4.66
C PHE A 149 -7.84 -23.18 4.45
N LYS A 150 -6.64 -23.59 4.00
CA LYS A 150 -6.33 -25.02 3.82
C LYS A 150 -6.45 -25.78 5.13
N THR A 151 -6.01 -25.18 6.24
CA THR A 151 -6.16 -25.74 7.59
C THR A 151 -7.63 -25.91 7.97
N VAL A 152 -8.46 -24.88 7.78
CA VAL A 152 -9.91 -24.96 8.04
C VAL A 152 -10.59 -26.03 7.18
N HIS A 153 -10.20 -26.18 5.90
CA HIS A 153 -10.75 -27.24 5.03
C HIS A 153 -10.45 -28.62 5.60
N LYS A 154 -9.21 -28.87 6.02
CA LYS A 154 -8.81 -30.16 6.59
C LYS A 154 -9.57 -30.45 7.89
N ILE A 155 -9.55 -29.52 8.84
CA ILE A 155 -10.24 -29.66 10.13
C ILE A 155 -11.72 -29.98 9.94
N LYS A 156 -12.41 -29.19 9.10
CA LYS A 156 -13.86 -29.36 8.91
C LYS A 156 -14.23 -30.52 8.02
N PHE A 157 -13.40 -30.86 7.04
CA PHE A 157 -13.60 -32.08 6.28
C PHE A 157 -13.48 -33.29 7.21
N ASP A 158 -12.42 -33.41 8.00
CA ASP A 158 -12.24 -34.56 8.91
C ASP A 158 -13.38 -34.66 9.95
N GLU A 159 -13.89 -33.54 10.46
CA GLU A 159 -14.98 -33.51 11.44
C GLU A 159 -16.36 -33.82 10.83
N TRP A 160 -16.67 -33.29 9.64
CA TRP A 160 -18.02 -33.34 9.08
C TRP A 160 -18.19 -34.40 7.99
N ASN A 161 -17.10 -34.91 7.42
CA ASN A 161 -17.15 -35.97 6.42
C ASN A 161 -17.80 -37.23 7.01
N GLY A 162 -18.78 -37.79 6.30
CA GLY A 162 -19.56 -38.94 6.77
C GLY A 162 -20.68 -38.63 7.78
N THR A 163 -20.88 -37.36 8.15
CA THR A 163 -21.99 -36.93 9.01
C THR A 163 -23.03 -36.08 8.24
N ASP A 164 -24.19 -35.84 8.87
CA ASP A 164 -25.22 -34.91 8.35
C ASP A 164 -24.71 -33.48 8.15
N MET A 165 -23.58 -33.12 8.77
CA MET A 165 -22.96 -31.80 8.67
C MET A 165 -22.15 -31.62 7.39
N SER A 166 -21.87 -32.69 6.64
CA SER A 166 -21.15 -32.64 5.36
C SER A 166 -21.78 -31.67 4.34
N LYS A 167 -23.11 -31.52 4.35
CA LYS A 167 -23.85 -30.54 3.53
C LYS A 167 -23.47 -29.07 3.78
N HIS A 168 -22.84 -28.78 4.92
CA HIS A 168 -22.42 -27.46 5.33
C HIS A 168 -20.97 -27.13 4.96
N LEU A 169 -20.25 -28.03 4.27
CA LEU A 169 -18.91 -27.81 3.70
C LEU A 169 -18.97 -26.86 2.49
N THR A 170 -19.44 -25.64 2.73
CA THR A 170 -19.67 -24.60 1.72
C THR A 170 -18.86 -23.35 2.05
N PRO A 171 -18.39 -22.58 1.05
CA PRO A 171 -17.61 -21.36 1.28
C PRO A 171 -18.29 -20.36 2.23
N SER A 172 -19.60 -20.15 2.08
CA SER A 172 -20.36 -19.21 2.91
C SER A 172 -20.39 -19.62 4.39
N THR A 173 -20.41 -20.92 4.68
CA THR A 173 -20.46 -21.44 6.05
C THR A 173 -19.06 -21.48 6.67
N LEU A 174 -18.07 -21.96 5.91
CA LEU A 174 -16.70 -22.11 6.40
C LEU A 174 -16.03 -20.76 6.64
N TYR A 175 -16.25 -19.78 5.76
CA TYR A 175 -15.56 -18.47 5.79
C TYR A 175 -16.37 -17.37 6.48
N ARG A 176 -17.37 -17.75 7.27
CA ARG A 176 -18.18 -16.79 8.03
C ARG A 176 -17.30 -16.09 9.07
N PRO A 177 -17.33 -14.75 9.20
CA PRO A 177 -16.48 -14.00 10.12
C PRO A 177 -16.51 -14.52 11.56
N SER A 178 -17.71 -14.87 12.05
CA SER A 178 -17.91 -15.36 13.41
C SER A 178 -17.34 -16.75 13.68
N ASN A 179 -17.03 -17.52 12.64
CA ASN A 179 -16.71 -18.94 12.75
C ASN A 179 -15.29 -19.27 12.27
N PHE A 180 -14.75 -18.49 11.33
CA PHE A 180 -13.47 -18.81 10.69
C PHE A 180 -12.32 -18.93 11.70
N GLU A 181 -12.15 -17.95 12.58
CA GLU A 181 -11.15 -17.96 13.64
C GLU A 181 -11.36 -19.13 14.62
N LYS A 182 -12.62 -19.44 14.94
CA LYS A 182 -12.97 -20.57 15.80
C LYS A 182 -12.56 -21.90 15.16
N TYR A 183 -12.79 -22.07 13.86
CA TYR A 183 -12.46 -23.29 13.14
C TYR A 183 -10.95 -23.45 12.95
N LEU A 184 -10.24 -22.35 12.71
CA LEU A 184 -8.78 -22.34 12.61
C LEU A 184 -8.11 -22.77 13.93
N ASN A 185 -8.65 -22.31 15.06
CA ASN A 185 -8.13 -22.61 16.40
C ASN A 185 -8.74 -23.87 17.05
N GLN A 186 -9.55 -24.64 16.31
CA GLN A 186 -10.14 -25.85 16.84
C GLN A 186 -9.03 -26.91 16.96
N GLN A 187 -8.70 -27.31 18.19
CA GLN A 187 -7.73 -28.37 18.44
C GLN A 187 -8.15 -29.62 17.65
N GLN A 188 -7.25 -30.15 16.82
CA GLN A 188 -7.45 -31.46 16.20
C GLN A 188 -7.60 -32.46 17.34
N ALA A 189 -8.80 -32.99 17.54
CA ALA A 189 -8.99 -34.11 18.42
C ALA A 189 -8.16 -35.26 17.85
N GLU A 190 -7.03 -35.57 18.49
CA GLU A 190 -6.31 -36.82 18.27
C GLU A 190 -7.33 -37.94 18.45
N GLN A 191 -7.68 -38.60 17.35
CA GLN A 191 -8.40 -39.86 17.43
C GLN A 191 -7.41 -40.90 17.94
N GLU A 192 -7.36 -41.08 19.27
CA GLU A 192 -6.84 -42.30 19.86
C GLU A 192 -7.67 -43.47 19.33
N GLN A 193 -7.08 -44.26 18.42
CA GLN A 193 -7.48 -45.63 18.24
C GLN A 193 -7.14 -46.40 19.53
N VAL A 194 -8.15 -46.64 20.38
CA VAL A 194 -8.15 -47.82 21.23
C VAL A 194 -9.39 -48.64 20.86
N GLY A 195 -9.12 -49.62 20.00
CA GLY A 195 -10.06 -50.65 19.59
C GLY A 195 -10.66 -51.38 20.79
N GLY A 196 -11.88 -51.86 20.56
CA GLY A 196 -12.67 -52.56 21.56
C GLY A 196 -12.02 -53.83 22.09
N VAL A 197 -12.48 -54.21 23.28
CA VAL A 197 -12.46 -55.58 23.76
C VAL A 197 -13.89 -55.92 24.19
N THR A 198 -14.55 -56.73 23.36
CA THR A 198 -15.53 -57.75 23.75
C THR A 198 -14.72 -58.99 24.18
N TRP A 199 -15.02 -59.80 25.20
CA TRP A 199 -16.07 -59.91 26.21
C TRP A 199 -15.41 -60.02 27.59
#